data_AF-K1R2W7-F1
#
_entry.id   AF-K1R2W7-F1
#
_cell.length_a   1.000
_cell.length_b   1.000
_cell.length_c   1.000
_cell.angle_alpha   90.00
_cell.angle_beta   90.00
_cell.angle_gamma   90.00
#
_symmetry.space_group_name_H-M   'P 1'
#
loop_
_entity.id
_entity.type
_entity.pdbx_description
1 polymer ?
#
loop_
_entity_poly.entity_id
_entity_poly.type
_entity_poly.pdbx_seq_one_letter_code
_entity_poly.pdbx_strand_id
1 'polypeptide(L)'
;MTTSSTAIFVPFMTQELRMDGEAVYYGLNALSHNVIMANRKKLKNPNGLFLGVPGSGKSFAAKRELVNVFLATRDRIIVVDPMGEYSPLIKRLGGQVIEIAPDSPHHINPMDIDLSFDEENPMALKADFILSLMELIVGGKDGLQPVERTVIDRCVRQMYREHLQDPETSKMPTLQTLYDLLCSQPEGEAVRLATALEIYVSG
;
A
#
# COMPACT_ATOMS: atom_id res chain seq x y z
N MET A 1 -10.63 46.46 -23.83
CA MET A 1 -9.37 46.00 -24.45
C MET A 1 -9.07 44.63 -23.89
N THR A 2 -9.22 43.61 -24.73
CA THR A 2 -9.00 42.21 -24.40
C THR A 2 -7.50 41.96 -24.23
N THR A 3 -7.13 41.32 -23.14
CA THR A 3 -5.76 41.01 -22.69
C THR A 3 -4.89 40.35 -23.76
N SER A 4 -5.51 39.74 -24.78
CA SER A 4 -4.88 39.10 -25.93
C SER A 4 -4.01 40.04 -26.77
N SER A 5 -4.41 41.30 -26.97
CA SER A 5 -3.68 42.24 -27.83
C SER A 5 -2.37 42.72 -27.20
N THR A 6 -2.32 42.82 -25.87
CA THR A 6 -1.10 43.19 -25.13
C THR A 6 -0.12 42.01 -25.03
N ALA A 7 -0.62 40.77 -24.98
CA ALA A 7 0.19 39.55 -24.91
C ALA A 7 1.08 39.34 -26.16
N ILE A 8 0.70 39.90 -27.32
CA ILE A 8 1.48 39.82 -28.57
C ILE A 8 2.82 40.57 -28.46
N PHE A 9 2.94 41.58 -27.58
CA PHE A 9 4.18 42.34 -27.40
C PHE A 9 5.19 41.67 -26.46
N VAL A 10 4.87 40.51 -25.87
CA VAL A 10 5.77 39.74 -25.01
C VAL A 10 6.03 38.37 -25.65
N PRO A 11 6.99 38.26 -26.58
CA PRO A 11 7.20 37.06 -27.40
C PRO A 11 7.78 35.86 -26.63
N PHE A 12 7.97 35.98 -25.30
CA PHE A 12 8.54 34.94 -24.44
C PHE A 12 7.61 34.66 -23.24
N MET A 13 6.39 34.21 -23.51
CA MET A 13 5.53 33.66 -22.47
C MET A 13 5.89 32.18 -22.26
N THR A 14 7.00 31.90 -21.56
CA THR A 14 7.21 30.56 -21.03
C THR A 14 6.15 30.31 -19.96
N GLN A 15 5.37 29.24 -20.11
CA GLN A 15 4.40 28.86 -19.10
C GLN A 15 5.15 28.37 -17.87
N GLU A 16 4.94 29.04 -16.74
CA GLU A 16 5.56 28.67 -15.46
C GLU A 16 4.62 27.86 -14.59
N LEU A 17 5.16 26.80 -13.97
CA LEU A 17 4.46 26.03 -12.96
C LEU A 17 5.03 26.38 -11.58
N ARG A 18 4.49 27.46 -11.01
CA ARG A 18 4.83 27.93 -9.67
C ARG A 18 3.55 28.16 -8.87
N MET A 19 3.29 27.28 -7.92
CA MET A 19 2.17 27.37 -7.00
C MET A 19 2.61 28.06 -5.70
N ASP A 20 1.79 28.98 -5.19
CA ASP A 20 2.04 29.66 -3.92
C ASP A 20 1.71 28.78 -2.70
N GLY A 21 2.34 29.10 -1.57
CA GLY A 21 2.14 28.44 -0.28
C GLY A 21 3.02 27.20 -0.09
N GLU A 22 2.50 26.20 0.63
CA GLU A 22 3.16 24.89 0.84
C GLU A 22 3.28 24.16 -0.50
N ALA A 23 4.35 24.40 -1.24
CA ALA A 23 4.63 23.75 -2.53
C ALA A 23 5.98 23.01 -2.46
N VAL A 24 6.06 21.90 -3.19
CA VAL A 24 7.22 21.03 -3.26
C VAL A 24 8.02 21.35 -4.51
N TYR A 25 9.35 21.31 -4.40
CA TYR A 25 10.27 21.52 -5.52
C TYR A 25 10.33 20.30 -6.45
N TYR A 26 10.03 20.52 -7.73
CA TYR A 26 10.03 19.47 -8.77
C TYR A 26 11.18 19.58 -9.78
N GLY A 27 11.89 20.71 -9.82
CA GLY A 27 13.00 20.88 -10.75
C GLY A 27 13.04 22.29 -11.32
N LEU A 28 13.67 22.41 -12.49
CA LEU A 28 13.73 23.66 -13.25
C LEU A 28 12.97 23.49 -14.55
N ASN A 29 12.31 24.55 -14.98
CA ASN A 29 11.77 24.66 -16.32
C ASN A 29 12.94 24.58 -17.32
N ALA A 30 12.83 23.71 -18.32
CA ALA A 30 13.92 23.49 -19.28
C ALA A 30 14.20 24.71 -20.18
N LEU A 31 13.22 25.60 -20.37
CA LEU A 31 13.34 26.77 -21.25
C LEU A 31 13.73 28.03 -20.47
N SER A 32 13.02 28.30 -19.37
CA SER A 32 13.23 29.52 -18.58
C SER A 32 14.24 29.36 -17.45
N HIS A 33 14.59 28.11 -17.09
CA HIS A 33 15.39 27.77 -15.91
C HIS A 33 14.78 28.24 -14.58
N ASN A 34 13.51 28.64 -14.58
CA ASN A 34 12.78 28.99 -13.37
C ASN A 34 12.42 27.75 -12.56
N VAL A 35 12.26 27.93 -11.25
CA VAL A 35 11.92 26.87 -10.31
C VAL A 35 10.49 26.38 -10.52
N ILE A 36 10.34 25.06 -10.66
CA ILE A 36 9.04 24.40 -10.66
C ILE A 36 8.67 24.06 -9.22
N MET A 37 7.62 24.71 -8.73
CA MET A 37 7.06 24.51 -7.39
C MET A 37 5.59 24.11 -7.52
N ALA A 38 5.22 22.94 -7.01
CA ALA A 38 3.84 22.47 -7.09
C ALA A 38 3.38 21.77 -5.81
N ASN A 39 2.09 21.89 -5.51
CA ASN A 39 1.43 21.14 -4.45
C ASN A 39 0.36 20.23 -5.06
N ARG A 40 0.66 18.93 -5.16
CA ARG A 40 -0.29 17.95 -5.72
C ARG A 40 -1.59 17.85 -4.92
N LYS A 41 -1.60 18.20 -3.63
CA LYS A 41 -2.80 18.21 -2.78
C LYS A 41 -3.86 19.22 -3.23
N LYS A 42 -3.48 20.22 -4.04
CA LYS A 42 -4.40 21.19 -4.64
C LYS A 42 -4.95 20.75 -6.00
N LEU A 43 -4.50 19.62 -6.54
CA LEU A 43 -4.97 19.06 -7.81
C LEU A 43 -6.18 18.13 -7.57
N LYS A 44 -6.94 17.86 -8.63
CA LYS A 44 -8.06 16.90 -8.57
C LYS A 44 -7.64 15.50 -8.11
N ASN A 45 -6.41 15.10 -8.44
CA ASN A 45 -5.81 13.85 -8.01
C ASN A 45 -4.36 14.13 -7.55
N PRO A 46 -4.01 13.85 -6.28
CA PRO A 46 -2.70 14.16 -5.73
C PRO A 46 -1.62 13.12 -6.04
N ASN A 47 -1.92 12.11 -6.85
CA ASN A 47 -0.98 11.03 -7.20
C ASN A 47 0.18 11.52 -8.07
N GLY A 48 1.34 10.85 -7.97
CA GLY A 48 2.50 11.07 -8.82
C GLY A 48 3.14 9.77 -9.26
N LEU A 49 3.78 9.79 -10.43
CA LEU A 49 4.36 8.62 -11.06
C LEU A 49 5.77 8.94 -11.56
N PHE A 50 6.75 8.12 -11.17
CA PHE A 50 8.14 8.21 -11.63
C PHE A 50 8.46 7.06 -12.58
N LEU A 51 8.61 7.35 -13.88
CA LEU A 51 8.97 6.38 -14.90
C LEU A 51 10.35 6.65 -15.48
N GLY A 52 11.04 5.61 -15.92
CA GLY A 52 12.37 5.71 -16.51
C GLY A 52 13.14 4.39 -16.49
N VAL A 53 14.18 4.28 -17.30
CA VAL A 53 15.06 3.11 -17.35
C VAL A 53 15.95 3.01 -16.09
N PRO A 54 16.50 1.83 -15.75
CA PRO A 54 17.52 1.73 -14.70
C PRO A 54 18.64 2.76 -14.92
N GLY A 55 19.09 3.43 -13.85
CA GLY A 55 20.10 4.50 -13.94
C GLY A 55 19.58 5.90 -14.33
N SER A 56 18.30 6.05 -14.72
CA SER A 56 17.76 7.36 -15.15
C SER A 56 17.49 8.37 -14.03
N GLY A 57 17.85 8.05 -12.78
CA GLY A 57 17.62 8.92 -11.62
C GLY A 57 16.22 8.83 -10.99
N LYS A 58 15.42 7.80 -11.26
CA LYS A 58 14.09 7.60 -10.62
C LYS A 58 14.13 7.65 -9.09
N SER A 59 14.94 6.79 -8.48
CA SER A 59 15.07 6.73 -7.01
C SER A 59 15.60 8.03 -6.44
N PHE A 60 16.49 8.73 -7.17
CA PHE A 60 16.99 10.04 -6.75
C PHE A 60 15.87 11.09 -6.74
N ALA A 61 15.06 11.17 -7.80
CA ALA A 61 13.94 12.09 -7.90
C ALA A 61 12.88 11.81 -6.80
N ALA A 62 12.55 10.55 -6.56
CA ALA A 62 11.62 10.13 -5.51
C ALA A 62 12.14 10.45 -4.10
N LYS A 63 13.41 10.15 -3.79
CA LYS A 63 14.04 10.49 -2.51
C LYS A 63 14.12 12.01 -2.29
N ARG A 64 14.40 12.79 -3.34
CA ARG A 64 14.39 14.25 -3.28
C ARG A 64 12.99 14.78 -2.97
N GLU A 65 11.96 14.27 -3.64
CA GLU A 65 10.58 14.64 -3.33
C GLU A 65 10.22 14.27 -1.89
N LEU A 66 10.55 13.06 -1.45
CA LEU A 66 10.33 12.60 -0.07
C LEU A 66 10.95 13.57 0.95
N VAL A 67 12.23 13.94 0.78
CA VAL A 67 12.90 14.88 1.67
C VAL A 67 12.23 16.25 1.64
N ASN A 68 11.83 16.74 0.46
CA ASN A 68 11.13 18.02 0.37
C ASN A 68 9.77 17.99 1.07
N VAL A 69 8.99 16.91 0.93
CA VAL A 69 7.73 16.73 1.66
C VAL A 69 7.99 16.71 3.17
N PHE A 70 8.98 15.94 3.61
CA PHE A 70 9.37 15.85 5.02
C PHE A 70 9.75 17.22 5.62
N LEU A 71 10.45 18.06 4.86
CA LEU A 71 10.90 19.37 5.33
C LEU A 71 9.84 20.48 5.19
N ALA A 72 8.99 20.40 4.16
CA ALA A 72 8.07 21.48 3.82
C ALA A 72 6.66 21.27 4.39
N THR A 73 6.30 20.06 4.83
CA THR A 73 4.94 19.74 5.29
C THR A 73 4.97 18.96 6.61
N ARG A 74 3.78 18.68 7.16
CA ARG A 74 3.56 17.81 8.31
C ARG A 74 2.94 16.47 7.93
N ASP A 75 3.10 16.08 6.66
CA ASP A 75 2.48 14.88 6.12
C ASP A 75 3.16 13.62 6.70
N ARG A 76 2.39 12.54 6.89
CA ARG A 76 2.94 11.22 7.22
C ARG A 76 3.50 10.60 5.95
N ILE A 77 4.74 10.12 6.01
CA ILE A 77 5.44 9.49 4.89
C ILE A 77 5.58 8.00 5.19
N ILE A 78 5.04 7.17 4.29
CA ILE A 78 5.15 5.72 4.35
C ILE A 78 5.85 5.26 3.07
N VAL A 79 6.87 4.41 3.21
CA VAL A 79 7.66 3.90 2.09
C VAL A 79 7.65 2.38 2.14
N VAL A 80 7.21 1.75 1.04
CA VAL A 80 7.37 0.31 0.82
C VAL A 80 8.63 0.12 -0.01
N ASP A 81 9.67 -0.45 0.60
CA ASP A 81 11.03 -0.48 0.05
C ASP A 81 11.56 -1.93 -0.07
N PRO A 82 11.14 -2.68 -1.10
CA PRO A 82 11.55 -4.07 -1.27
C PRO A 82 13.07 -4.24 -1.52
N MET A 83 13.77 -3.16 -1.88
CA MET A 83 15.21 -3.18 -2.21
C MET A 83 16.08 -2.54 -1.11
N GLY A 84 15.48 -2.07 -0.01
CA GLY A 84 16.21 -1.44 1.10
C GLY A 84 16.93 -0.12 0.75
N GLU A 85 16.61 0.51 -0.39
CA GLU A 85 17.31 1.70 -0.88
C GLU A 85 16.99 2.98 -0.08
N TYR A 86 15.84 3.04 0.57
CA TYR A 86 15.33 4.20 1.33
C TYR A 86 15.64 4.09 2.81
N SER A 87 15.86 2.88 3.32
CA SER A 87 16.15 2.62 4.74
C SER A 87 17.24 3.52 5.35
N PRO A 88 18.43 3.73 4.71
CA PRO A 88 19.44 4.63 5.26
C PRO A 88 19.00 6.09 5.35
N LEU A 89 18.19 6.55 4.39
CA LEU A 89 17.65 7.91 4.38
C LEU A 89 16.62 8.07 5.49
N ILE A 90 15.68 7.13 5.62
CA ILE A 90 14.61 7.16 6.64
C ILE A 90 15.23 7.19 8.04
N LYS A 91 16.24 6.34 8.32
CA LYS A 91 16.96 6.35 9.60
C LYS A 91 17.64 7.70 9.89
N ARG A 92 18.22 8.35 8.88
CA ARG A 92 18.85 9.69 9.03
C ARG A 92 17.84 10.81 9.28
N LEU A 93 16.61 10.67 8.80
CA LEU A 93 15.51 11.61 9.06
C LEU A 93 14.81 11.34 10.41
N GLY A 94 15.30 10.38 11.20
CA GLY A 94 14.69 9.99 12.48
C GLY A 94 13.41 9.17 12.34
N GLY A 95 13.16 8.60 11.15
CA GLY A 95 12.00 7.74 10.89
C GLY A 95 12.21 6.31 11.38
N GLN A 96 11.11 5.57 11.45
CA GLN A 96 11.11 4.16 11.79
C GLN A 96 11.30 3.31 10.52
N VAL A 97 12.16 2.30 10.61
CA VAL A 97 12.28 1.24 9.59
C VAL A 97 11.81 -0.05 10.22
N ILE A 98 10.77 -0.65 9.63
CA ILE A 98 10.23 -1.95 10.02
C ILE A 98 10.67 -2.93 8.95
N GLU A 99 11.60 -3.81 9.29
CA GLU A 99 12.10 -4.84 8.38
C GLU A 99 11.14 -6.03 8.35
N ILE A 100 10.64 -6.41 7.17
CA ILE A 100 9.78 -7.59 7.01
C ILE A 100 10.60 -8.64 6.26
N ALA A 101 11.14 -9.61 7.00
CA ALA A 101 11.99 -10.69 6.52
C ALA A 101 11.79 -11.94 7.40
N PRO A 102 12.09 -13.16 6.92
CA PRO A 102 11.87 -14.40 7.68
C PRO A 102 12.55 -14.44 9.06
N ASP A 103 13.70 -13.77 9.21
CA ASP A 103 14.49 -13.68 10.45
C ASP A 103 14.25 -12.39 11.23
N SER A 104 13.33 -11.53 10.76
CA SER A 104 12.99 -10.28 11.44
C SER A 104 12.09 -10.54 12.65
N PRO A 105 12.24 -9.79 13.76
CA PRO A 105 11.26 -9.82 14.85
C PRO A 105 9.90 -9.23 14.47
N HIS A 106 9.79 -8.55 13.32
CA HIS A 106 8.57 -7.86 12.89
C HIS A 106 7.74 -8.75 11.98
N HIS A 107 6.44 -8.84 12.30
CA HIS A 107 5.48 -9.67 11.59
C HIS A 107 4.22 -8.86 11.31
N ILE A 108 3.58 -9.12 10.18
CA ILE A 108 2.26 -8.58 9.84
C ILE A 108 1.29 -9.75 9.87
N ASN A 109 0.26 -9.65 10.72
CA ASN A 109 -0.81 -10.64 10.74
C ASN A 109 -1.88 -10.25 9.70
N PRO A 110 -2.01 -10.96 8.57
CA PRO A 110 -3.05 -10.66 7.58
C PRO A 110 -4.45 -10.95 8.10
N MET A 111 -4.60 -11.66 9.23
CA MET A 111 -5.89 -11.90 9.89
C MET A 111 -6.25 -10.84 10.93
N ASP A 112 -5.44 -9.81 11.09
CA ASP A 112 -5.73 -8.73 12.04
C ASP A 112 -6.91 -7.89 11.54
N ILE A 113 -7.98 -7.78 12.33
CA ILE A 113 -9.18 -7.01 11.98
C ILE A 113 -9.44 -5.96 13.04
N ASP A 114 -9.58 -4.70 12.63
CA ASP A 114 -9.97 -3.64 13.54
C ASP A 114 -11.47 -3.38 13.39
N LEU A 115 -12.24 -3.81 14.40
CA LEU A 115 -13.69 -3.66 14.45
C LEU A 115 -14.12 -2.24 14.84
N SER A 116 -13.19 -1.35 15.18
CA SER A 116 -13.47 0.04 15.54
C SER A 116 -13.66 0.96 14.33
N PHE A 117 -13.32 0.49 13.13
CA PHE A 117 -13.56 1.22 11.90
C PHE A 117 -15.05 1.24 11.56
N ASP A 118 -15.59 2.43 11.37
CA ASP A 118 -16.99 2.74 11.02
C ASP A 118 -17.29 2.42 9.53
N GLU A 119 -16.72 1.32 9.02
CA GLU A 119 -16.96 0.83 7.66
C GLU A 119 -18.26 -0.01 7.62
N GLU A 120 -18.99 0.08 6.51
CA GLU A 120 -20.11 -0.81 6.22
C GLU A 120 -19.60 -2.26 6.11
N ASN A 121 -19.66 -2.99 7.23
CA ASN A 121 -19.34 -4.41 7.38
C ASN A 121 -17.84 -4.79 7.23
N PRO A 122 -17.00 -4.53 8.26
CA PRO A 122 -15.57 -4.87 8.25
C PRO A 122 -15.31 -6.36 8.03
N MET A 123 -16.24 -7.23 8.43
CA MET A 123 -16.11 -8.67 8.26
C MET A 123 -16.20 -9.10 6.79
N ALA A 124 -17.08 -8.46 6.00
CA ALA A 124 -17.19 -8.75 4.57
C ALA A 124 -15.91 -8.34 3.83
N LEU A 125 -15.40 -7.13 4.09
CA LEU A 125 -14.14 -6.65 3.53
C LEU A 125 -12.97 -7.55 3.91
N LYS A 126 -12.95 -8.04 5.15
CA LYS A 126 -11.92 -8.97 5.61
C LYS A 126 -12.01 -10.32 4.92
N ALA A 127 -13.22 -10.85 4.71
CA ALA A 127 -13.43 -12.10 3.98
C ALA A 127 -12.98 -11.97 2.52
N ASP A 128 -13.33 -10.88 1.84
CA ASP A 128 -12.89 -10.61 0.46
C ASP A 128 -11.36 -10.48 0.36
N PHE A 129 -10.74 -9.83 1.33
CA PHE A 129 -9.28 -9.76 1.43
C PHE A 129 -8.64 -11.15 1.60
N ILE A 130 -9.16 -11.98 2.50
CA ILE A 130 -8.63 -13.33 2.74
C ILE A 130 -8.84 -14.22 1.51
N LEU A 131 -9.97 -14.12 0.83
CA LEU A 131 -10.22 -14.80 -0.44
C LEU A 131 -9.17 -14.40 -1.49
N SER A 132 -8.92 -13.09 -1.64
CA SER A 132 -7.90 -12.57 -2.57
C SER A 132 -6.48 -13.05 -2.20
N LEU A 133 -6.17 -13.12 -0.91
CA LEU A 133 -4.91 -13.67 -0.42
C LEU A 133 -4.77 -15.17 -0.75
N MET A 134 -5.83 -15.95 -0.54
CA MET A 134 -5.84 -17.38 -0.87
C MET A 134 -5.73 -17.63 -2.38
N GLU A 135 -6.31 -16.77 -3.22
CA GLU A 135 -6.13 -16.82 -4.68
C GLU A 135 -4.65 -16.65 -5.07
N LEU A 136 -3.94 -15.73 -4.43
CA LEU A 136 -2.50 -15.52 -4.64
C LEU A 136 -1.66 -16.70 -4.16
N ILE A 137 -2.03 -17.29 -3.01
CA ILE A 137 -1.31 -18.43 -2.39
C ILE A 137 -1.45 -19.71 -3.22
N VAL A 138 -2.68 -20.06 -3.61
CA VAL A 138 -2.95 -21.25 -4.42
C VAL A 138 -2.36 -21.09 -5.82
N GLY A 139 -2.44 -19.87 -6.37
CA GLY A 139 -1.97 -19.56 -7.72
C GLY A 139 -2.69 -20.37 -8.80
N GLY A 140 -2.08 -20.44 -9.99
CA GLY A 140 -2.63 -21.20 -11.12
C GLY A 140 -3.51 -20.38 -12.07
N LYS A 141 -3.72 -20.91 -13.28
CA LYS A 141 -4.48 -20.22 -14.34
C LYS A 141 -5.97 -20.10 -14.03
N ASP A 142 -6.52 -21.05 -13.29
CA ASP A 142 -7.96 -21.16 -13.05
C ASP A 142 -8.40 -20.54 -11.71
N GLY A 143 -7.44 -20.10 -10.87
CA GLY A 143 -7.70 -19.54 -9.55
C GLY A 143 -8.47 -20.49 -8.62
N LEU A 144 -9.17 -19.90 -7.63
CA LEU A 144 -10.03 -20.66 -6.71
C LEU A 144 -11.32 -21.11 -7.39
N GLN A 145 -11.64 -22.39 -7.24
CA GLN A 145 -12.91 -22.96 -7.68
C GLN A 145 -14.06 -22.51 -6.76
N PRO A 146 -15.33 -22.51 -7.24
CA PRO A 146 -16.47 -22.08 -6.43
C PRO A 146 -16.61 -22.82 -5.08
N VAL A 147 -16.30 -24.11 -5.05
CA VAL A 147 -16.32 -24.93 -3.82
C VAL A 147 -15.23 -24.45 -2.85
N GLU A 148 -14.02 -24.18 -3.33
CA GLU A 148 -12.93 -23.67 -2.50
C GLU A 148 -13.24 -22.31 -1.90
N ARG A 149 -13.82 -21.39 -2.68
CA ARG A 149 -14.28 -20.09 -2.17
C ARG A 149 -15.31 -20.27 -1.05
N THR A 150 -16.24 -21.21 -1.21
CA THR A 150 -17.25 -21.52 -0.19
C THR A 150 -16.61 -22.09 1.08
N VAL A 151 -15.62 -22.98 0.95
CA VAL A 151 -14.87 -23.53 2.08
C VAL A 151 -14.11 -22.43 2.82
N ILE A 152 -13.43 -21.52 2.09
CA ILE A 152 -12.68 -20.41 2.68
C ILE A 152 -13.62 -19.45 3.41
N ASP A 153 -14.71 -18.99 2.78
CA ASP A 153 -15.70 -18.10 3.41
C ASP A 153 -16.26 -18.70 4.71
N ARG A 154 -16.58 -20.00 4.70
CA ARG A 154 -17.03 -20.72 5.89
C ARG A 154 -15.98 -20.73 7.00
N CYS A 155 -14.72 -21.03 6.66
CA CYS A 155 -13.62 -21.03 7.63
C CYS A 155 -13.36 -19.63 8.19
N VAL A 156 -13.38 -18.58 7.36
CA VAL A 156 -13.22 -17.19 7.80
C VAL A 156 -14.30 -16.78 8.81
N ARG A 157 -15.57 -17.11 8.54
CA ARG A 157 -16.68 -16.83 9.48
C ARG A 157 -16.53 -17.58 10.80
N GLN A 158 -16.01 -18.81 10.77
CA GLN A 158 -15.74 -19.59 11.98
C GLN A 158 -14.58 -18.99 12.76
N MET A 159 -13.50 -18.62 12.07
CA MET A 159 -12.27 -18.06 12.63
C MET A 159 -12.52 -16.79 13.45
N TYR A 160 -13.37 -15.87 12.95
CA TYR A 160 -13.68 -14.63 13.67
C TYR A 160 -14.87 -14.74 14.62
N ARG A 161 -15.55 -15.89 14.73
CA ARG A 161 -16.77 -16.01 15.55
C ARG A 161 -16.51 -15.66 17.01
N GLU A 162 -15.43 -16.17 17.59
CA GLU A 162 -15.06 -15.89 18.98
C GLU A 162 -14.63 -14.43 19.16
N HIS A 163 -13.84 -13.90 18.22
CA HIS A 163 -13.37 -12.52 18.26
C HIS A 163 -14.50 -11.49 18.11
N LEU A 164 -15.56 -11.82 17.36
CA LEU A 164 -16.77 -10.99 17.27
C LEU A 164 -17.62 -11.01 18.54
N GLN A 165 -17.57 -12.10 19.32
CA GLN A 165 -18.33 -12.25 20.56
C GLN A 165 -17.66 -11.55 21.73
N ASP A 166 -16.33 -11.63 21.81
CA ASP A 166 -15.55 -10.95 22.84
C ASP A 166 -14.28 -10.32 22.22
N PRO A 167 -14.40 -9.12 21.59
CA PRO A 167 -13.27 -8.46 20.95
C PRO A 167 -12.13 -8.09 21.89
N GLU A 168 -12.42 -7.86 23.18
CA GLU A 168 -11.41 -7.35 24.13
C GLU A 168 -10.55 -8.47 24.74
N THR A 169 -11.10 -9.67 24.91
CA THR A 169 -10.37 -10.78 25.54
C THR A 169 -9.95 -11.88 24.55
N SER A 170 -10.59 -11.96 23.39
CA SER A 170 -10.29 -12.99 22.41
C SER A 170 -8.96 -12.72 21.69
N LYS A 171 -8.17 -13.78 21.52
CA LYS A 171 -6.92 -13.72 20.77
C LYS A 171 -7.23 -13.51 19.28
N MET A 172 -6.59 -12.51 18.68
CA MET A 172 -6.69 -12.27 17.24
C MET A 172 -6.32 -13.55 16.46
N PRO A 173 -7.14 -13.98 15.49
CA PRO A 173 -6.81 -15.13 14.65
C PRO A 173 -5.52 -14.93 13.86
N THR A 174 -4.95 -16.03 13.39
CA THR A 174 -3.72 -16.03 12.57
C THR A 174 -3.86 -16.95 11.37
N LEU A 175 -2.87 -16.96 10.47
CA LEU A 175 -2.82 -17.94 9.37
C LEU A 175 -2.87 -19.39 9.89
N GLN A 176 -2.26 -19.68 11.06
CA GLN A 176 -2.36 -20.99 11.71
C GLN A 176 -3.82 -21.36 12.01
N THR A 177 -4.60 -20.39 12.50
CA THR A 177 -6.03 -20.62 12.81
C THR A 177 -6.82 -20.99 11.56
N LEU A 178 -6.55 -20.33 10.43
CA LEU A 178 -7.17 -20.68 9.15
C LEU A 178 -6.75 -22.07 8.67
N TYR A 179 -5.46 -22.40 8.77
CA TYR A 179 -4.93 -23.73 8.42
C TYR A 179 -5.60 -24.84 9.23
N ASP A 180 -5.69 -24.69 10.55
CA ASP A 180 -6.30 -25.68 11.44
C ASP A 180 -7.78 -25.90 11.08
N LEU A 181 -8.50 -24.82 10.77
CA LEU A 181 -9.90 -24.88 10.34
C LEU A 181 -10.05 -25.56 8.98
N LEU A 182 -9.15 -25.33 8.03
CA LEU A 182 -9.15 -26.02 6.73
C LEU A 182 -8.90 -27.52 6.90
N CYS A 183 -7.95 -27.90 7.75
CA CYS A 183 -7.68 -29.31 8.08
C CYS A 183 -8.87 -30.02 8.76
N SER A 184 -9.73 -29.29 9.46
CA SER A 184 -10.91 -29.87 10.11
C SER A 184 -12.12 -30.04 9.17
N GLN A 185 -12.05 -29.55 7.93
CA GLN A 185 -13.16 -29.67 6.99
C GLN A 185 -13.17 -31.05 6.31
N PRO A 186 -14.35 -31.64 6.05
CA PRO A 186 -14.47 -32.97 5.44
C PRO A 186 -14.19 -32.99 3.92
N GLU A 187 -14.27 -31.85 3.23
CA GLU A 187 -14.11 -31.75 1.78
C GLU A 187 -12.67 -31.93 1.32
N GLY A 188 -12.45 -32.65 0.20
CA GLY A 188 -11.11 -32.84 -0.36
C GLY A 188 -10.47 -31.53 -0.85
N GLU A 189 -11.29 -30.56 -1.25
CA GLU A 189 -10.89 -29.20 -1.59
C GLU A 189 -10.22 -28.50 -0.40
N ALA A 190 -10.68 -28.73 0.82
CA ALA A 190 -10.10 -28.13 2.00
C ALA A 190 -8.69 -28.65 2.29
N VAL A 191 -8.45 -29.94 2.03
CA VAL A 191 -7.12 -30.55 2.11
C VAL A 191 -6.17 -29.87 1.13
N ARG A 192 -6.60 -29.64 -0.12
CA ARG A 192 -5.80 -28.94 -1.13
C ARG A 192 -5.44 -27.52 -0.69
N LEU A 193 -6.42 -26.78 -0.16
CA LEU A 193 -6.21 -25.43 0.37
C LEU A 193 -5.25 -25.41 1.54
N ALA A 194 -5.38 -26.35 2.48
CA ALA A 194 -4.48 -26.48 3.63
C ALA A 194 -3.04 -26.76 3.19
N THR A 195 -2.84 -27.68 2.23
CA THR A 195 -1.51 -27.97 1.67
C THR A 195 -0.89 -26.75 0.98
N ALA A 196 -1.67 -25.95 0.26
CA ALA A 196 -1.16 -24.73 -0.36
C ALA A 196 -0.75 -23.67 0.70
N LEU A 197 -1.46 -23.63 1.83
CA LEU A 197 -1.21 -22.69 2.92
C LEU A 197 -0.05 -23.12 3.83
N GLU A 198 0.28 -24.41 3.89
CA GLU A 198 1.24 -25.01 4.82
C GLU A 198 2.58 -24.28 4.85
N ILE A 199 3.15 -23.96 3.68
CA ILE A 199 4.46 -23.29 3.58
C ILE A 199 4.49 -21.89 4.23
N TYR A 200 3.34 -21.23 4.38
CA TYR A 200 3.21 -19.90 4.97
C TYR A 200 2.92 -19.95 6.47
N VAL A 201 2.71 -21.15 7.03
CA VAL A 201 2.31 -21.38 8.41
C VAL A 201 3.44 -22.05 9.20
N SER A 202 4.09 -23.05 8.62
CA SER A 202 5.15 -23.84 9.27
C SER A 202 6.57 -23.57 8.72
N GLY A 203 6.68 -22.68 7.73
CA GLY A 203 7.94 -22.27 7.10
C GLY A 203 8.70 -21.16 7.81
#